data_AF-A0A370I808-F1
#
_entry.id   AF-A0A370I808-F1
#
_cell.length_a   1.000
_cell.length_b   1.000
_cell.length_c   1.000
_cell.angle_alpha   90.00
_cell.angle_beta   90.00
_cell.angle_gamma   90.00
#
_symmetry.space_group_name_H-M   'P 1'
#
loop_
_entity.id
_entity.type
_entity.pdbx_description
1 polymer ?
#
loop_
_entity_poly.entity_id
_entity_poly.type
_entity_poly.pdbx_seq_one_letter_code
_entity_poly.pdbx_strand_id
1 'polypeptide(L)' 'MGTETVPGVSHRPPASAMSAAEMHSELKRVEHAECAFDTCEMKRACWLALIRLGHLHPYDSPEDCTICVYGPGLN' A
#
# COMPACT_ATOMS: atom_id res chain seq x y z
N MET A 1 1.01 16.32 21.76
CA MET A 1 1.74 16.21 20.48
C MET A 1 0.79 15.53 19.51
N GLY A 2 0.50 16.21 18.40
CA GLY A 2 -0.76 16.12 17.64
C GLY A 2 -1.01 14.79 16.94
N THR A 3 -2.21 14.26 17.11
CA THR A 3 -2.81 13.25 16.23
C THR A 3 -3.61 13.99 15.16
N GLU A 4 -2.92 14.67 14.26
CA GLU A 4 -3.54 15.22 13.06
C GLU A 4 -3.67 14.09 12.03
N THR A 5 -4.68 13.24 12.24
CA THR A 5 -5.23 12.41 11.16
C THR A 5 -5.63 13.35 10.04
N VAL A 6 -4.93 13.29 8.91
CA VAL A 6 -5.23 14.07 7.71
C VAL A 6 -6.70 13.80 7.35
N PRO A 7 -7.59 14.81 7.40
CA PRO A 7 -9.01 14.59 7.17
C PRO A 7 -9.22 14.09 5.73
N GLY A 8 -9.69 12.84 5.59
CA GLY A 8 -9.91 12.17 4.31
C GLY A 8 -9.05 10.93 4.06
N VAL A 9 -8.09 10.63 4.94
CA VAL A 9 -7.16 9.51 4.79
C VAL A 9 -7.58 8.36 5.69
N SER A 10 -7.85 7.19 5.12
CA SER A 10 -8.17 6.01 5.92
C SER A 10 -6.88 5.41 6.47
N HIS A 11 -6.68 5.54 7.78
CA HIS A 11 -5.58 4.85 8.47
C HIS A 11 -5.96 3.45 8.94
N ARG A 12 -7.21 3.02 8.74
CA ARG A 12 -7.68 1.67 9.07
C ARG A 12 -7.23 0.67 8.01
N PRO A 13 -7.17 -0.64 8.33
CA PRO A 13 -6.90 -1.68 7.34
C PRO A 13 -7.92 -1.62 6.19
N PRO A 14 -7.54 -2.03 4.97
CA PRO A 14 -8.45 -2.07 3.84
C PRO A 14 -9.61 -3.04 4.12
N ALA A 15 -10.85 -2.53 4.03
CA ALA A 15 -12.05 -3.31 4.31
C ALA A 15 -12.41 -4.29 3.18
N SER A 16 -11.93 -4.02 1.97
CA SER A 16 -12.14 -4.84 0.78
C SER A 16 -10.80 -5.39 0.29
N ALA A 17 -10.83 -6.52 -0.42
CA ALA A 17 -9.66 -7.05 -1.08
C ALA A 17 -9.18 -6.05 -2.15
N MET A 18 -8.02 -5.43 -1.91
CA MET A 18 -7.34 -4.60 -2.89
C MET A 18 -6.48 -5.48 -3.79
N SER A 19 -6.30 -5.08 -5.04
CA SER A 19 -5.28 -5.64 -5.92
C SER A 19 -3.88 -5.19 -5.49
N ALA A 20 -2.84 -5.92 -5.93
CA ALA A 20 -1.46 -5.52 -5.66
C ALA A 20 -1.14 -4.12 -6.22
N ALA A 21 -1.64 -3.79 -7.41
CA ALA A 21 -1.46 -2.46 -8.00
C ALA A 21 -2.08 -1.36 -7.13
N GLU A 22 -3.29 -1.56 -6.61
CA GLU A 22 -3.93 -0.61 -5.70
C GLU A 22 -3.15 -0.48 -4.39
N MET A 23 -2.60 -1.57 -3.84
CA MET A 23 -1.76 -1.50 -2.64
C MET A 23 -0.47 -0.70 -2.85
N HIS A 24 0.19 -0.86 -4.01
CA HIS A 24 1.36 -0.05 -4.38
C HIS A 24 0.98 1.43 -4.50
N SER A 25 -0.15 1.74 -5.13
CA SER A 25 -0.66 3.10 -5.21
C SER A 25 -0.91 3.71 -3.84
N GLU A 26 -1.53 2.98 -2.90
CA GLU A 26 -1.76 3.45 -1.53
C GLU A 26 -0.46 3.77 -0.78
N LEU A 27 0.56 2.92 -0.89
CA LEU A 27 1.85 3.17 -0.25
C LEU A 27 2.52 4.46 -0.74
N LYS A 28 2.22 4.90 -1.97
CA LYS A 28 2.77 6.09 -2.62
C LYS A 28 1.83 7.31 -2.60
N ARG A 29 0.61 7.19 -2.06
CA ARG A 29 -0.31 8.34 -1.95
C ARG A 29 0.32 9.44 -1.10
N VAL A 30 0.19 10.69 -1.56
CA VAL A 30 0.73 11.87 -0.88
C VAL A 30 0.08 12.04 0.49
N GLU A 31 -1.18 11.69 0.60
CA GLU A 31 -1.97 11.55 1.83
C GLU A 31 -1.28 10.70 2.91
N HIS A 32 -0.48 9.71 2.50
CA HIS A 32 0.28 8.85 3.39
C HIS A 32 1.76 9.23 3.46
N ALA A 33 2.23 10.29 2.82
CA ALA A 33 3.64 10.66 2.78
C ALA A 33 4.23 10.87 4.18
N GLU A 34 3.47 11.51 5.08
CA GLU A 34 3.88 11.78 6.46
C GLU A 34 3.44 10.69 7.46
N CYS A 35 2.73 9.66 6.98
CA CYS A 35 2.34 8.54 7.82
C CYS A 35 3.55 7.67 8.15
N ALA A 36 3.79 7.46 9.45
CA ALA A 36 4.71 6.43 9.92
C ALA A 36 4.11 5.02 9.73
N PHE A 37 4.99 4.05 9.54
CA PHE A 37 4.60 2.68 9.20
C PHE A 37 3.90 1.94 10.35
N ASP A 38 4.27 2.29 11.58
CA ASP A 38 3.75 1.75 12.82
C ASP A 38 2.41 2.38 13.20
N THR A 39 2.11 3.59 12.73
CA THR A 39 0.89 4.33 13.08
C THR A 39 -0.20 4.30 12.01
N CYS A 40 0.13 4.03 10.75
CA CYS A 40 -0.84 3.89 9.67
C CYS A 40 -1.12 2.42 9.35
N GLU A 41 -2.23 1.88 9.86
CA GLU A 41 -2.60 0.47 9.64
C GLU A 41 -2.87 0.16 8.17
N MET A 42 -3.34 1.14 7.37
CA MET A 42 -3.49 1.00 5.92
C MET A 42 -2.16 0.71 5.23
N LYS A 43 -1.13 1.55 5.45
CA LYS A 43 0.21 1.33 4.88
C LYS A 43 0.79 -0.01 5.33
N ARG A 44 0.67 -0.31 6.63
CA ARG A 44 1.17 -1.56 7.18
C ARG A 44 0.50 -2.79 6.56
N ALA A 45 -0.82 -2.75 6.41
CA ALA A 45 -1.60 -3.83 5.81
C ALA A 45 -1.24 -4.03 4.33
N CYS A 46 -1.20 -2.95 3.53
CA CYS A 46 -0.84 -3.00 2.10
C CYS A 46 0.54 -3.61 1.91
N TRP A 47 1.52 -3.21 2.70
CA TRP A 47 2.88 -3.73 2.61
C TRP A 47 3.01 -5.18 2.99
N LEU A 48 2.42 -5.59 4.13
CA LEU A 48 2.47 -6.98 4.53
C LEU A 48 1.76 -7.88 3.52
N ALA A 49 0.66 -7.39 2.93
CA ALA A 49 -0.04 -8.10 1.86
C ALA A 49 0.82 -8.22 0.60
N LEU A 50 1.45 -7.12 0.14
CA LEU A 50 2.37 -7.12 -1.01
C LEU A 50 3.52 -8.11 -0.82
N ILE A 51 4.17 -8.11 0.35
CA ILE A 51 5.23 -9.07 0.67
C ILE A 51 4.71 -10.52 0.62
N ARG A 52 3.51 -10.80 1.16
CA ARG A 52 2.89 -12.13 1.11
C ARG A 52 2.56 -12.57 -0.32
N LEU A 53 2.24 -11.63 -1.19
CA LEU A 53 1.98 -11.85 -2.61
C LEU A 53 3.28 -11.94 -3.45
N GLY A 54 4.45 -11.81 -2.81
CA GLY A 54 5.76 -11.90 -3.45
C GLY A 54 6.33 -10.58 -3.95
N HIS A 55 5.64 -9.46 -3.79
CA HIS A 55 6.12 -8.13 -4.16
C HIS A 55 7.17 -7.65 -3.14
N LEU A 56 8.42 -8.09 -3.31
CA LEU A 56 9.53 -7.85 -2.37
C LEU A 56 9.98 -6.37 -2.29
N HIS A 57 9.53 -5.53 -3.22
CA HIS A 57 9.76 -4.09 -3.25
C HIS A 57 8.42 -3.34 -3.22
N PRO A 58 7.76 -3.20 -2.04
CA PRO A 58 6.42 -2.60 -1.96
C PRO A 58 6.38 -1.08 -2.22
N TYR A 59 7.52 -0.39 -2.27
CA TYR A 59 7.58 1.04 -2.62
C TYR A 59 7.76 1.29 -4.12
N ASP A 60 7.99 0.23 -4.91
CA ASP A 60 8.02 0.36 -6.36
C ASP A 60 6.66 0.87 -6.86
N SER A 61 6.67 1.57 -7.98
CA SER A 61 5.40 1.88 -8.65
C SER A 61 4.81 0.56 -9.19
N PRO A 62 3.48 0.47 -9.36
CA PRO A 62 2.88 -0.70 -9.99
C PRO A 62 3.51 -1.05 -11.35
N GLU A 63 3.90 -0.04 -12.14
CA GLU A 63 4.58 -0.18 -13.43
C GLU A 63 6.04 -0.65 -13.34
N ASP A 64 6.71 -0.39 -12.22
CA ASP A 64 8.09 -0.81 -11.96
C ASP A 64 8.15 -2.20 -11.33
N CYS A 65 7.05 -2.67 -10.75
CA CYS A 65 6.98 -3.95 -10.06
C CYS A 65 6.77 -5.11 -11.06
N THR A 66 7.79 -5.95 -11.24
CA THR A 66 7.77 -7.09 -12.18
C THR A 66 6.60 -8.06 -11.97
N ILE A 67 6.13 -8.24 -10.73
CA ILE A 67 4.98 -9.09 -10.43
C ILE A 67 3.66 -8.41 -10.82
N CYS A 68 3.56 -7.08 -10.70
CA CYS A 68 2.40 -6.36 -11.21
C CYS A 68 2.36 -6.38 -12.74
N VAL A 69 3.51 -6.33 -13.41
CA VAL A 69 3.54 -6.28 -14.89
C VAL A 69 3.46 -7.68 -15.52
N TYR A 70 4.10 -8.68 -14.92
CA TYR A 70 4.31 -10.01 -15.52
C TYR A 70 3.86 -11.18 -14.63
N GLY A 71 3.37 -10.91 -13.42
CA GLY A 71 3.00 -11.95 -12.47
C GLY A 71 1.78 -12.77 -12.93
N PRO A 72 1.69 -14.04 -12.48
CA PRO A 72 0.57 -14.91 -12.82
C PRO A 72 -0.70 -14.41 -12.10
N GLY A 73 -1.51 -13.63 -12.81
CA GLY A 73 -2.72 -13.00 -12.27
C GLY A 73 -3.28 -11.84 -13.09
N LEU A 74 -2.60 -11.44 -14.18
CA LEU A 74 -3.06 -10.41 -15.13
C LEU A 74 -3.10 -10.92 -16.59
N ASN A 75 -3.53 -12.16 -16.79
CA ASN A 75 -4.05 -12.62 -18.08
C ASN A 75 -5.25 -13.54 -17.87
#